data_AF-A0A842KQC3-F1
#
_entry.id   AF-A0A842KQC3-F1
#
_cell.length_a   1.000
_cell.length_b   1.000
_cell.length_c   1.000
_cell.angle_alpha   90.00
_cell.angle_beta   90.00
_cell.angle_gamma   90.00
#
_symmetry.space_group_name_H-M   'P 1'
#
loop_
_entity.id
_entity.type
_entity.pdbx_description
1 polymer ?
#
loop_
_entity_poly.entity_id
_entity_poly.type
_entity_poly.pdbx_seq_one_letter_code
_entity_poly.pdbx_strand_id
1 'polypeptide(L)' 'MREYRMFLTDIIEAIDEIEEFTSGMDLTEFLNNRKTRKAVVKNIEIIGEAAKKDSLI' A
#
# COMPACT_ATOMS: atom_id res chain seq x y z
N MET A 1 -8.34 -6.69 -20.50
CA MET A 1 -7.61 -7.81 -19.84
C MET A 1 -6.18 -7.48 -19.41
N ARG A 2 -5.44 -6.58 -20.10
CA ARG A 2 -4.08 -6.19 -19.67
C ARG A 2 -4.08 -5.22 -18.47
N GLU A 3 -5.12 -4.40 -18.36
CA GLU A 3 -5.25 -3.37 -17.31
C GLU A 3 -5.47 -3.95 -15.91
N TYR A 4 -6.33 -4.96 -15.76
CA TYR A 4 -6.57 -5.63 -14.46
C TYR A 4 -5.29 -6.20 -13.83
N ARG A 5 -4.39 -6.77 -14.64
CA ARG A 5 -3.11 -7.28 -14.15
C ARG A 5 -2.20 -6.17 -13.64
N MET A 6 -2.27 -4.97 -14.23
CA MET A 6 -1.49 -3.83 -13.77
C MET A 6 -2.01 -3.35 -12.40
N PHE A 7 -3.32 -3.27 -12.20
CA PHE A 7 -3.89 -2.85 -10.90
C PHE A 7 -3.59 -3.86 -9.79
N LEU A 8 -3.68 -5.16 -10.09
CA LEU A 8 -3.26 -6.19 -9.13
C LEU A 8 -1.78 -6.10 -8.80
N THR A 9 -0.92 -5.80 -9.79
CA THR A 9 0.51 -5.56 -9.55
C THR A 9 0.72 -4.36 -8.64
N ASP A 10 0.07 -3.22 -8.91
CA ASP A 10 0.20 -2.01 -8.07
C ASP A 10 -0.24 -2.27 -6.62
N ILE A 11 -1.30 -3.06 -6.43
CA ILE A 11 -1.77 -3.46 -5.10
C ILE A 11 -0.74 -4.35 -4.39
N ILE A 12 -0.19 -5.34 -5.08
CA ILE A 12 0.80 -6.25 -4.50
C ILE A 12 2.07 -5.48 -4.11
N GLU A 13 2.58 -4.63 -5.01
CA GLU A 13 3.76 -3.80 -4.75
C GLU A 13 3.54 -2.87 -3.55
N ALA A 14 2.37 -2.23 -3.45
CA ALA A 14 2.04 -1.38 -2.32
C ALA A 14 1.95 -2.15 -0.99
N ILE A 15 1.47 -3.40 -1.01
CA ILE A 15 1.44 -4.27 0.18
C ILE A 15 2.86 -4.66 0.59
N ASP A 16 3.68 -5.11 -0.36
CA ASP A 16 5.08 -5.51 -0.10
C ASP A 16 5.88 -4.35 0.50
N GLU A 17 5.70 -3.13 -0.02
CA GLU A 17 6.32 -1.93 0.55
C GLU A 17 5.84 -1.64 1.98
N ILE A 18 4.55 -1.79 2.27
CA ILE A 18 4.02 -1.61 3.64
C ILE A 18 4.67 -2.61 4.59
N GLU A 19 4.77 -3.87 4.19
CA GLU A 19 5.43 -4.91 4.99
C GLU A 19 6.91 -4.59 5.22
N GLU A 20 7.64 -4.14 4.19
CA GLU A 20 9.04 -3.74 4.31
C GLU A 20 9.21 -2.54 5.27
N PHE A 21 8.38 -1.51 5.14
CA PHE A 21 8.47 -0.32 5.99
C PHE A 21 8.11 -0.57 7.46
N THR A 22 7.30 -1.60 7.74
CA THR A 22 6.83 -1.93 9.09
C THR A 22 7.56 -3.14 9.68
N SER A 23 8.38 -3.84 8.89
CA SER A 23 9.12 -5.02 9.33
C SER A 23 10.02 -4.71 10.52
N GLY A 24 9.87 -5.52 11.58
CA GLY A 24 10.63 -5.37 12.82
C GLY A 24 10.27 -4.15 13.68
N MET A 25 9.28 -3.35 13.28
CA MET A 25 8.79 -2.24 14.10
C MET A 25 7.68 -2.70 15.04
N ASP A 26 7.76 -2.28 16.29
CA ASP A 26 6.60 -2.35 17.19
C ASP A 26 5.64 -1.17 16.97
N LEU A 27 4.50 -1.20 17.67
CA LEU A 27 3.48 -0.15 17.55
C LEU A 27 3.99 1.22 18.00
N THR A 28 4.82 1.29 19.05
CA THR A 28 5.35 2.56 19.55
C THR A 28 6.37 3.16 18.58
N GLU A 29 7.24 2.34 18.02
CA GLU A 29 8.18 2.73 16.96
C GLU A 29 7.44 3.24 15.72
N PHE A 30 6.41 2.52 15.28
CA PHE A 30 5.55 2.94 14.17
C PHE A 30 4.86 4.28 14.44
N LEU A 31 4.27 4.45 15.64
CA LEU A 31 3.58 5.68 16.02
C LEU A 31 4.53 6.88 16.17
N ASN A 32 5.79 6.66 16.50
CA ASN A 32 6.79 7.73 16.58
C ASN A 32 7.49 7.99 15.24
N ASN A 33 7.45 7.05 14.30
CA ASN A 33 8.06 7.20 12.98
C ASN A 33 7.10 7.87 11.97
N ARG A 34 7.10 9.20 11.94
CA ARG A 34 6.28 9.99 11.00
C ARG A 34 6.55 9.65 9.52
N LYS A 35 7.79 9.30 9.16
CA LYS A 35 8.15 8.97 7.77
C LYS A 35 7.47 7.66 7.35
N THR A 36 7.63 6.61 8.16
CA THR A 36 6.99 5.30 7.92
C THR A 36 5.48 5.43 7.84
N ARG A 37 4.84 6.15 8.77
CA ARG A 37 3.38 6.37 8.70
C ARG A 37 2.92 7.04 7.41
N LYS A 38 3.67 8.05 6.94
CA LYS A 38 3.35 8.71 5.66
C LYS A 38 3.51 7.77 4.47
N ALA A 39 4.53 6.92 4.48
CA ALA A 39 4.74 5.92 3.44
C ALA A 39 3.59 4.88 3.42
N VAL A 40 3.21 4.36 4.60
CA VAL A 40 2.08 3.44 4.73
C VAL A 40 0.76 4.06 4.27
N VAL A 41 0.45 5.29 4.67
CA VAL A 41 -0.75 5.99 4.19
C VAL A 41 -0.72 6.14 2.67
N LYS A 42 0.44 6.47 2.08
CA LYS A 42 0.56 6.63 0.64
C LYS A 42 0.30 5.31 -0.11
N ASN A 43 0.83 4.20 0.38
CA ASN A 43 0.58 2.89 -0.21
C ASN A 43 -0.88 2.44 -0.07
N ILE A 44 -1.55 2.78 1.04
CA ILE A 44 -3.00 2.56 1.18
C ILE A 44 -3.80 3.39 0.15
N GLU A 45 -3.39 4.63 -0.15
CA GLU A 45 -4.03 5.43 -1.21
C GLU A 45 -3.90 4.76 -2.59
N ILE A 46 -2.71 4.22 -2.91
CA ILE A 46 -2.44 3.52 -4.18
C ILE A 46 -3.34 2.28 -4.30
N ILE A 47 -3.43 1.48 -3.23
CA ILE A 47 -4.33 0.31 -3.17
C ILE A 47 -5.78 0.75 -3.39
N GLY A 48 -6.22 1.83 -2.74
CA GLY A 48 -7.57 2.35 -2.89
C GLY A 48 -7.88 2.84 -4.30
N GLU A 49 -6.91 3.48 -4.98
CA GLU A 49 -7.04 3.92 -6.36
C GLU A 49 -7.16 2.73 -7.33
N ALA A 50 -6.27 1.74 -7.18
CA ALA A 50 -6.27 0.52 -7.97
C ALA A 50 -7.59 -0.27 -7.79
N ALA A 51 -8.06 -0.43 -6.55
CA ALA A 51 -9.30 -1.14 -6.23
C ALA A 51 -10.56 -0.43 -6.76
N LYS A 52 -10.58 0.91 -6.73
CA LYS A 52 -11.70 1.69 -7.29
C LYS A 52 -11.78 1.56 -8.81
N LYS A 53 -10.65 1.43 -9.48
CA LYS A 53 -10.59 1.30 -10.94
C LYS A 53 -11.06 -0.07 -11.43
N ASP A 54 -10.94 -1.10 -10.62
CA ASP A 54 -11.56 -2.42 -10.83
C ASP A 54 -13.07 -2.46 -10.58
N SER A 55 -13.66 -1.40 -10.03
CA SER A 55 -15.11 -1.32 -9.76
C SER A 55 -15.97 -1.03 -11.00
N LEU A 56 -15.44 -1.18 -12.22
CA LEU A 56 -16.27 -1.24 -13.43
C LEU A 56 -16.91 -2.65 -13.54
N ILE A 57 -17.95 -2.84 -12.74
CA ILE A 57 -19.15 -3.57 -13.15
C ILE A 57 -20.14 -2.53 -13.68
#